data_AF-A0A9E1UTH9-F1
#
_entry.id   AF-A0A9E1UTH9-F1
#
_cell.length_a   1.000
_cell.length_b   1.000
_cell.length_c   1.000
_cell.angle_alpha   90.00
_cell.angle_beta   90.00
_cell.angle_gamma   90.00
#
_symmetry.space_group_name_H-M   'P 1'
#
loop_
_entity.id
_entity.type
_entity.pdbx_description
1 polymer ?
#
loop_
_entity_poly.entity_id
_entity_poly.type
_entity_poly.pdbx_seq_one_letter_code
_entity_poly.pdbx_strand_id
1 'polypeptide(L)'
;MDKIMICGTDLHDRNLVCRVAVDRDEPRTRAYPNTSLGKSSLLDSLKRQARKHSCERIAMAYEASTQGFCLHDDCVDAGVECFVLAPTKIRKSKRDQKRKADEKDAQLILETLRGHLLAGNELPSVWIPDDATRADRETVRSRLDLGRKLTAAKTQVRTLLKAHRLRKPEGTSANWTKSYRCWLGSLCGEGQWPALATLVRQIEFVECEIQAIEGEITSLSETPRYAEPYRALTSKLKGVGLMTAMVFLTEIGDMGRFPNRRTLGAFLGLVPSSNESGEKGDRKGHITREGSPRLRYVLCQATWSRVRSDPDASLVYDRIVRKNPKHKKIAAVAMMRRLGIRMWHVARKAQVRCGIFAPEQMTAGVPTA
;
A
#
# COMPACT_ATOMS: atom_id res chain seq x y z
N MET A 1 29.90 18.96 -16.48
CA MET A 1 28.97 18.12 -15.70
C MET A 1 29.15 18.54 -14.27
N ASP A 2 28.07 19.00 -13.65
CA ASP A 2 28.07 19.47 -12.27
C ASP A 2 28.35 18.27 -11.36
N LYS A 3 29.36 18.37 -10.50
CA LYS A 3 29.76 17.25 -9.64
C LYS A 3 28.63 16.89 -8.68
N ILE A 4 28.31 15.60 -8.59
CA ILE A 4 27.26 15.11 -7.70
C ILE A 4 27.82 14.22 -6.59
N MET A 5 27.42 14.51 -5.36
CA MET A 5 27.63 13.63 -4.22
C MET A 5 26.49 12.60 -4.19
N ILE A 6 26.81 11.32 -4.28
CA ILE A 6 25.85 10.21 -4.37
C ILE A 6 25.95 9.38 -3.10
N CYS A 7 24.81 9.14 -2.44
CA CYS A 7 24.70 8.36 -1.21
C CYS A 7 23.68 7.22 -1.38
N GLY A 8 24.13 5.96 -1.28
CA GLY A 8 23.25 4.82 -1.13
C GLY A 8 23.17 4.40 0.33
N THR A 9 21.96 4.27 0.87
CA THR A 9 21.74 4.03 2.29
C THR A 9 20.90 2.80 2.53
N ASP A 10 21.46 1.85 3.29
CA ASP A 10 20.70 0.78 3.91
C ASP A 10 20.13 1.26 5.25
N LEU A 11 18.80 1.21 5.37
CA LEU A 11 18.03 1.81 6.45
C LEU A 11 17.58 0.71 7.43
N HIS A 12 18.35 0.51 8.50
CA HIS A 12 18.06 -0.46 9.56
C HIS A 12 17.51 0.22 10.82
N ASP A 13 16.75 -0.51 11.64
CA ASP A 13 16.12 0.01 12.87
C ASP A 13 17.07 0.75 13.81
N ARG A 14 18.33 0.32 13.92
CA ARG A 14 19.31 0.91 14.84
C ARG A 14 20.32 1.84 14.15
N ASN A 15 20.65 1.58 12.89
CA ASN A 15 21.75 2.22 12.20
C ASN A 15 21.41 2.47 10.72
N LEU A 16 22.05 3.48 10.15
CA LEU A 16 22.06 3.86 8.74
C LEU A 16 23.44 3.52 8.18
N VAL A 17 23.54 2.52 7.30
CA VAL A 17 24.80 2.21 6.61
C VAL A 17 24.79 2.92 5.26
N CYS A 18 25.74 3.82 5.05
CA CYS A 18 25.80 4.70 3.89
C CYS A 18 27.07 4.41 3.09
N ARG A 19 26.90 4.19 1.79
CA ARG A 19 27.98 4.24 0.80
C ARG A 19 27.91 5.60 0.12
N VAL A 20 29.02 6.33 0.10
CA VAL A 20 29.08 7.72 -0.39
C VAL A 20 30.22 7.88 -1.39
N ALA A 21 29.95 8.52 -2.53
CA ALA A 21 30.93 8.80 -3.56
C ALA A 21 30.64 10.11 -4.30
N VAL A 22 31.68 10.71 -4.89
CA VAL A 22 31.52 11.81 -5.86
C VAL A 22 31.55 11.19 -7.25
N ASP A 23 30.51 11.40 -8.05
CA ASP A 23 30.38 10.86 -9.41
C ASP A 23 30.77 9.35 -9.49
N ARG A 24 31.89 9.05 -10.14
CA ARG A 24 32.42 7.69 -10.38
C ARG A 24 33.53 7.27 -9.40
N ASP A 25 33.84 8.09 -8.40
CA ASP A 25 34.88 7.78 -7.41
C ASP A 25 34.54 6.52 -6.61
N GLU A 26 35.59 5.90 -6.05
CA GLU A 26 35.44 4.75 -5.16
C GLU A 26 34.60 5.12 -3.93
N PRO A 27 33.47 4.43 -3.66
CA PRO A 27 32.62 4.81 -2.55
C PRO A 27 33.25 4.48 -1.20
N ARG A 28 32.93 5.31 -0.21
CA ARG A 28 33.36 5.14 1.19
C ARG A 28 32.16 4.78 2.05
N THR A 29 32.40 3.90 3.02
CA THR A 29 31.39 3.46 3.98
C THR A 29 31.36 4.38 5.20
N ARG A 30 30.16 4.78 5.63
CA ARG A 30 29.91 5.49 6.88
C ARG A 30 28.67 4.91 7.55
N ALA A 31 28.65 4.92 8.87
CA ALA A 31 27.49 4.47 9.63
C ALA A 31 27.06 5.58 10.60
N TYR A 32 25.74 5.73 10.76
CA TYR A 32 25.13 6.67 11.69
C TYR A 32 24.07 5.95 12.51
N PRO A 33 23.84 6.33 13.78
CA PRO A 33 22.68 5.84 14.52
C PRO A 33 21.38 6.24 13.80
N ASN A 34 20.39 5.37 13.81
CA ASN A 34 19.06 5.68 13.30
C ASN A 34 18.24 6.42 14.35
N THR A 35 18.68 7.64 14.66
CA THR A 35 18.03 8.58 15.57
C THR A 35 17.94 9.93 14.88
N SER A 36 17.13 10.86 15.39
CA SER A 36 17.05 12.21 14.82
C SER A 36 18.43 12.88 14.75
N LEU A 37 19.22 12.80 15.83
CA LEU A 37 20.59 13.32 15.86
C LEU A 37 21.52 12.61 14.86
N GLY A 38 21.37 11.29 14.70
CA GLY A 38 22.17 10.51 13.76
C GLY A 38 21.86 10.85 12.30
N LYS A 39 20.57 11.06 11.96
CA LYS A 39 20.14 11.54 10.64
C LYS A 39 20.65 12.96 10.36
N SER A 40 20.53 13.88 11.32
CA SER A 40 21.11 15.23 11.18
C SER A 40 22.63 15.16 10.96
N SER A 41 23.32 14.30 11.70
CA SER A 41 24.77 14.08 11.56
C SER A 41 25.15 13.51 10.18
N LEU A 42 24.34 12.63 9.61
CA LEU A 42 24.49 12.13 8.24
C LEU A 42 24.37 13.29 7.23
N LEU A 43 23.30 14.08 7.32
CA LEU A 43 23.05 15.18 6.38
C LEU A 43 24.13 16.28 6.46
N ASP A 44 24.55 16.64 7.68
CA ASP A 44 25.64 17.59 7.89
C ASP A 44 26.96 17.06 7.32
N SER A 45 27.22 15.77 7.49
CA SER A 45 28.39 15.12 6.91
C SER A 45 28.38 15.19 5.39
N LEU A 46 27.24 14.86 4.75
CA LEU A 46 27.08 14.94 3.30
C LEU A 46 27.30 16.37 2.79
N LYS A 47 26.69 17.37 3.44
CA LYS A 47 26.87 18.79 3.09
C LYS A 47 28.33 19.25 3.22
N ARG A 48 29.01 18.89 4.31
CA ARG A 48 30.43 19.20 4.50
C ARG A 48 31.30 18.56 3.41
N GLN A 49 31.03 17.30 3.07
CA GLN A 49 31.77 16.61 2.00
C GLN A 49 31.48 17.23 0.63
N ALA A 50 30.23 17.55 0.32
CA ALA A 50 29.86 18.19 -0.94
C ALA A 50 30.60 19.52 -1.12
N ARG A 51 30.65 20.36 -0.08
CA ARG A 51 31.44 21.61 -0.10
C ARG A 51 32.93 21.35 -0.32
N LYS A 52 33.50 20.37 0.39
CA LYS A 52 34.93 20.01 0.27
C LYS A 52 35.30 19.55 -1.15
N HIS A 53 34.39 18.85 -1.83
CA HIS A 53 34.62 18.30 -3.17
C HIS A 53 34.07 19.19 -4.30
N SER A 54 33.54 20.37 -3.96
CA SER A 54 32.87 21.28 -4.90
C SER A 54 31.74 20.60 -5.68
N CYS A 55 30.95 19.77 -4.99
CA CYS A 55 29.73 19.19 -5.53
C CYS A 55 28.61 20.22 -5.47
N GLU A 56 27.90 20.38 -6.59
CA GLU A 56 26.76 21.29 -6.71
C GLU A 56 25.47 20.63 -6.23
N ARG A 57 25.42 19.30 -6.27
CA ARG A 57 24.23 18.50 -5.95
C ARG A 57 24.58 17.37 -4.98
N ILE A 58 23.59 17.00 -4.17
CA ILE A 58 23.64 15.84 -3.29
C ILE A 58 22.40 15.00 -3.57
N ALA A 59 22.60 13.76 -3.96
CA ALA A 59 21.53 12.79 -4.17
C ALA A 59 21.72 11.58 -3.26
N MET A 60 20.62 11.16 -2.63
CA MET A 60 20.56 10.04 -1.72
C MET A 60 19.45 9.09 -2.14
N ALA A 61 19.67 7.79 -1.94
CA ALA A 61 18.61 6.80 -2.07
C ALA A 61 18.62 5.79 -0.93
N TYR A 62 17.44 5.26 -0.62
CA TYR A 62 17.27 4.14 0.31
C TYR A 62 16.09 3.24 -0.12
N GLU A 63 16.06 2.00 0.35
CA GLU A 63 14.96 1.06 0.07
C GLU A 63 13.70 1.37 0.90
N ALA A 64 12.52 1.33 0.28
CA ALA A 64 11.26 1.48 1.01
C ALA A 64 11.12 0.41 2.10
N SER A 65 10.90 0.83 3.34
CA SER A 65 10.86 -0.05 4.52
C SER A 65 9.74 0.34 5.48
N THR A 66 9.66 -0.35 6.62
CA THR A 66 8.73 -0.04 7.72
C THR A 66 9.03 1.30 8.39
N GLN A 67 10.19 1.91 8.12
CA GLN A 67 10.57 3.21 8.67
C GLN A 67 9.92 4.40 7.95
N GLY A 68 9.15 4.14 6.90
CA GLY A 68 8.38 5.16 6.19
C GLY A 68 9.25 6.16 5.43
N PHE A 69 8.79 7.42 5.43
CA PHE A 69 9.32 8.48 4.56
C PHE A 69 10.01 9.62 5.33
N CYS A 70 10.12 9.55 6.66
CA CYS A 70 10.71 10.63 7.45
C CYS A 70 12.14 10.97 7.00
N LEU A 71 12.97 9.97 6.67
CA LEU A 71 14.32 10.21 6.16
C LEU A 71 14.32 10.92 4.80
N HIS A 72 13.34 10.63 3.95
CA HIS A 72 13.15 11.37 2.71
C HIS A 72 12.83 12.84 3.00
N ASP A 73 11.92 13.11 3.92
CA ASP A 73 11.52 14.49 4.25
C ASP A 73 12.70 15.25 4.88
N ASP A 74 13.43 14.62 5.83
CA ASP A 74 14.66 15.16 6.42
C ASP A 74 15.69 15.55 5.33
N CYS A 75 15.82 14.73 4.28
CA CYS A 75 16.69 15.03 3.14
C CYS A 75 16.19 16.24 2.34
N VAL A 76 14.90 16.26 1.98
CA VAL A 76 14.30 17.33 1.18
C VAL A 76 14.40 18.68 1.91
N ASP A 77 14.08 18.72 3.20
CA ASP A 77 14.20 19.92 4.05
C ASP A 77 15.65 20.40 4.15
N ALA A 78 16.60 19.46 4.07
CA ALA A 78 18.02 19.77 4.04
C ALA A 78 18.54 20.17 2.65
N GLY A 79 17.71 20.18 1.59
CA GLY A 79 18.12 20.46 0.22
C GLY A 79 18.90 19.32 -0.44
N VAL A 80 18.68 18.08 0.01
CA VAL A 80 19.25 16.85 -0.56
C VAL A 80 18.18 16.15 -1.40
N GLU A 81 18.49 15.85 -2.66
CA GLU A 81 17.61 15.06 -3.52
C GLU A 81 17.50 13.63 -2.96
N CYS A 82 16.29 13.16 -2.65
CA CYS A 82 16.10 11.86 -2.02
C CYS A 82 15.17 10.96 -2.81
N PHE A 83 15.62 9.73 -3.08
CA PHE A 83 14.87 8.73 -3.83
C PHE A 83 14.62 7.50 -2.97
N VAL A 84 13.35 7.11 -2.84
CA VAL A 84 13.00 5.86 -2.16
C VAL A 84 12.78 4.78 -3.21
N LEU A 85 13.50 3.66 -3.11
CA LEU A 85 13.50 2.61 -4.10
C LEU A 85 12.56 1.46 -3.71
N ALA A 86 11.86 0.89 -4.69
CA ALA A 86 11.02 -0.29 -4.50
C ALA A 86 11.91 -1.55 -4.34
N PRO A 87 11.95 -2.20 -3.16
CA PRO A 87 12.85 -3.34 -2.92
C PRO A 87 12.66 -4.48 -3.90
N THR A 88 11.40 -4.72 -4.31
CA THR A 88 11.03 -5.79 -5.24
C THR A 88 11.46 -5.54 -6.69
N LYS A 89 11.82 -4.29 -7.04
CA LYS A 89 12.25 -3.92 -8.39
C LYS A 89 13.77 -3.73 -8.49
N ILE A 90 14.49 -3.68 -7.37
CA ILE A 90 15.97 -3.67 -7.37
C ILE A 90 16.46 -5.06 -7.77
N ARG A 91 17.31 -5.11 -8.80
CA ARG A 91 17.87 -6.37 -9.28
C ARG A 91 18.96 -6.86 -8.32
N LYS A 92 18.68 -7.93 -7.58
CA LYS A 92 19.66 -8.64 -6.72
C LYS A 92 20.08 -9.95 -7.37
N SER A 93 21.38 -10.25 -7.43
CA SER A 93 21.84 -11.56 -7.92
C SER A 93 21.48 -12.68 -6.92
N LYS A 94 21.44 -13.94 -7.37
CA LYS A 94 21.24 -15.10 -6.47
C LYS A 94 22.30 -15.18 -5.36
N ARG A 95 23.50 -14.63 -5.61
CA ARG A 95 24.59 -14.58 -4.63
C ARG A 95 24.33 -13.52 -3.57
N ASP A 96 23.84 -12.36 -3.98
CA ASP A 96 23.50 -11.25 -3.06
C ASP A 96 22.37 -11.65 -2.14
N GLN A 97 21.35 -12.35 -2.66
CA GLN A 97 20.24 -12.88 -1.86
C GLN A 97 20.68 -13.86 -0.77
N LYS A 98 21.78 -14.60 -0.98
CA LYS A 98 22.31 -15.58 -0.02
C LYS A 98 23.30 -14.99 0.99
N ARG A 99 23.87 -13.81 0.71
CA ARG A 99 24.91 -13.18 1.54
C ARG A 99 24.48 -11.76 1.88
N LYS A 100 23.59 -11.66 2.87
CA LYS A 100 23.12 -10.38 3.41
C LYS A 100 24.24 -9.69 4.17
N ALA A 101 24.59 -8.47 3.75
CA ALA A 101 25.53 -7.60 4.44
C ALA A 101 25.12 -6.15 4.17
N ASP A 102 24.89 -5.38 5.22
CA ASP A 102 24.33 -4.02 5.15
C ASP A 102 25.14 -3.09 4.23
N GLU A 103 26.47 -3.24 4.21
CA GLU A 103 27.35 -2.50 3.30
C GLU A 103 27.09 -2.81 1.82
N LYS A 104 26.77 -4.06 1.48
CA LYS A 104 26.48 -4.47 0.10
C LYS A 104 25.12 -3.99 -0.36
N ASP A 105 24.13 -4.00 0.52
CA ASP A 105 22.81 -3.44 0.23
C ASP A 105 22.93 -1.92 -0.03
N ALA A 106 23.66 -1.20 0.82
CA ALA A 106 23.97 0.22 0.61
C ALA A 106 24.75 0.48 -0.70
N GLN A 107 25.71 -0.40 -1.03
CA GLN A 107 26.48 -0.31 -2.28
C GLN A 107 25.58 -0.52 -3.50
N LEU A 108 24.68 -1.50 -3.46
CA LEU A 108 23.74 -1.75 -4.55
C LEU A 108 22.81 -0.56 -4.78
N ILE A 109 22.32 0.05 -3.69
CA ILE A 109 21.50 1.27 -3.76
C ILE A 109 22.30 2.42 -4.38
N LEU A 110 23.56 2.62 -3.96
CA LEU A 110 24.44 3.65 -4.53
C LEU A 110 24.65 3.43 -6.03
N GLU A 111 24.98 2.21 -6.47
CA GLU A 111 25.22 1.95 -7.90
C GLU A 111 23.95 2.07 -8.73
N THR A 112 22.79 1.70 -8.17
CA THR A 112 21.49 1.89 -8.82
C THR A 112 21.20 3.38 -9.03
N LEU A 113 21.39 4.20 -7.99
CA LEU A 113 21.22 5.65 -8.05
C LEU A 113 22.25 6.30 -8.98
N ARG A 114 23.52 5.88 -8.91
CA ARG A 114 24.60 6.37 -9.77
C ARG A 114 24.32 6.08 -11.24
N GLY A 115 23.86 4.88 -11.58
CA GLY A 115 23.46 4.54 -12.94
C GLY A 115 22.33 5.42 -13.47
N HIS A 116 21.37 5.77 -12.61
CA HIS A 116 20.32 6.71 -12.97
C HIS A 116 20.87 8.12 -13.24
N LEU A 117 21.64 8.67 -12.29
CA LEU A 117 22.12 10.06 -12.35
C LEU A 117 23.16 10.30 -13.45
N LEU A 118 24.05 9.33 -13.70
CA LEU A 118 25.19 9.51 -14.62
C LEU A 118 24.97 8.90 -16.01
N ALA A 119 24.05 7.94 -16.15
CA ALA A 119 23.81 7.23 -17.41
C ALA A 119 22.34 7.26 -17.87
N GLY A 120 21.42 7.85 -17.09
CA GLY A 120 20.01 7.91 -17.43
C GLY A 120 19.28 6.56 -17.32
N ASN A 121 19.83 5.61 -16.56
CA ASN A 121 19.16 4.34 -16.31
C ASN A 121 17.83 4.55 -15.58
N GLU A 122 16.87 3.66 -15.80
CA GLU A 122 15.61 3.67 -15.05
C GLU A 122 15.87 3.46 -13.55
N LEU A 123 15.28 4.34 -12.73
CA LEU A 123 15.34 4.22 -11.27
C LEU A 123 14.02 3.61 -10.76
N PRO A 124 14.04 2.49 -10.02
CA PRO A 124 12.83 1.87 -9.50
C PRO A 124 12.28 2.64 -8.28
N SER A 125 12.01 3.93 -8.43
CA SER A 125 11.54 4.81 -7.36
C SER A 125 10.07 4.55 -7.02
N VAL A 126 9.71 4.79 -5.76
CA VAL A 126 8.32 4.83 -5.31
C VAL A 126 7.82 6.26 -5.24
N TRP A 127 6.54 6.44 -5.52
CA TRP A 127 5.88 7.73 -5.30
C TRP A 127 5.81 8.03 -3.80
N ILE A 128 6.29 9.22 -3.43
CA ILE A 128 6.27 9.73 -2.07
C ILE A 128 4.98 10.52 -1.87
N PRO A 129 4.03 10.04 -1.06
CA PRO A 129 2.83 10.80 -0.75
C PRO A 129 3.20 12.01 0.12
N ASP A 130 2.43 13.10 0.05
CA ASP A 130 2.50 14.17 1.05
C ASP A 130 2.04 13.68 2.43
N ASP A 131 2.43 14.39 3.48
CA ASP A 131 2.15 13.99 4.87
C ASP A 131 0.67 13.83 5.17
N ALA A 132 -0.18 14.70 4.64
CA ALA A 132 -1.62 14.57 4.81
C ALA A 132 -2.13 13.29 4.14
N THR A 133 -1.69 12.95 2.92
CA THR A 133 -2.03 11.67 2.29
C THR A 133 -1.55 10.47 3.12
N ARG A 134 -0.35 10.54 3.74
CA ARG A 134 0.17 9.46 4.59
C ARG A 134 -0.67 9.28 5.86
N ALA A 135 -1.03 10.38 6.52
CA ALA A 135 -1.88 10.36 7.71
C ALA A 135 -3.27 9.80 7.37
N ASP A 136 -3.90 10.30 6.32
CA ASP A 136 -5.21 9.87 5.85
C ASP A 136 -5.23 8.37 5.49
N ARG A 137 -4.15 7.87 4.87
CA ARG A 137 -3.96 6.43 4.63
C ARG A 137 -3.97 5.65 5.92
N GLU A 138 -3.26 6.10 6.94
CA GLU A 138 -3.12 5.36 8.19
C GLU A 138 -4.46 5.26 8.94
N THR A 139 -5.25 6.33 8.97
CA THR A 139 -6.63 6.33 9.49
C THR A 139 -7.48 5.28 8.76
N VAL A 140 -7.48 5.29 7.43
CA VAL A 140 -8.27 4.35 6.63
C VAL A 140 -7.75 2.90 6.74
N ARG A 141 -6.44 2.71 6.84
CA ARG A 141 -5.80 1.39 7.01
C ARG A 141 -6.13 0.79 8.37
N SER A 142 -6.13 1.60 9.42
CA SER A 142 -6.47 1.19 10.79
C SER A 142 -7.83 0.52 10.84
N ARG A 143 -8.83 1.06 10.15
CA ARG A 143 -10.16 0.44 10.04
C ARG A 143 -10.14 -0.95 9.39
N LEU A 144 -9.34 -1.14 8.33
CA LEU A 144 -9.19 -2.45 7.69
C LEU A 144 -8.50 -3.46 8.61
N ASP A 145 -7.50 -3.02 9.37
CA ASP A 145 -6.74 -3.87 10.27
C ASP A 145 -7.58 -4.25 11.52
N LEU A 146 -8.40 -3.32 12.06
CA LEU A 146 -9.43 -3.64 13.05
C LEU A 146 -10.45 -4.66 12.52
N GLY A 147 -10.86 -4.56 11.27
CA GLY A 147 -11.74 -5.56 10.64
C GLY A 147 -11.12 -6.97 10.59
N ARG A 148 -9.81 -7.07 10.37
CA ARG A 148 -9.09 -8.35 10.45
C ARG A 148 -9.02 -8.88 11.88
N LYS A 149 -8.70 -8.01 12.85
CA LYS A 149 -8.70 -8.35 14.28
C LYS A 149 -10.07 -8.88 14.73
N LEU A 150 -11.15 -8.18 14.37
CA LEU A 150 -12.52 -8.61 14.65
C LEU A 150 -12.83 -9.99 14.05
N THR A 151 -12.44 -10.21 12.80
CA THR A 151 -12.65 -11.50 12.12
C THR A 151 -11.87 -12.62 12.81
N ALA A 152 -10.64 -12.35 13.24
CA ALA A 152 -9.81 -13.31 13.97
C ALA A 152 -10.43 -13.68 15.32
N ALA A 153 -10.82 -12.69 16.13
CA ALA A 153 -11.46 -12.91 17.43
C ALA A 153 -12.80 -13.68 17.29
N LYS A 154 -13.65 -13.30 16.32
CA LYS A 154 -14.89 -14.02 16.00
C LYS A 154 -14.62 -15.47 15.60
N THR A 155 -13.55 -15.72 14.87
CA THR A 155 -13.15 -17.08 14.49
C THR A 155 -12.66 -17.88 15.70
N GLN A 156 -11.87 -17.28 16.58
CA GLN A 156 -11.40 -17.90 17.81
C GLN A 156 -12.56 -18.32 18.72
N VAL A 157 -13.56 -17.45 18.91
CA VAL A 157 -14.80 -17.80 19.65
C VAL A 157 -15.46 -19.04 19.04
N ARG A 158 -15.67 -19.05 17.71
CA ARG A 158 -16.31 -20.19 17.03
C ARG A 158 -15.52 -21.48 17.18
N THR A 159 -14.18 -21.41 17.10
CA THR A 159 -13.30 -22.56 17.28
C THR A 159 -13.34 -23.08 18.72
N LEU A 160 -13.32 -22.18 19.71
CA LEU A 160 -13.40 -22.54 21.13
C LEU A 160 -14.72 -23.25 21.45
N LEU A 161 -15.85 -22.67 21.01
CA LEU A 161 -17.16 -23.29 21.18
C LEU A 161 -17.22 -24.69 20.55
N LYS A 162 -16.64 -24.85 19.35
CA LYS A 162 -16.54 -26.15 18.67
C LYS A 162 -15.69 -27.15 19.47
N ALA A 163 -14.54 -26.73 19.98
CA ALA A 163 -13.61 -27.58 20.73
C ALA A 163 -14.26 -28.15 22.00
N HIS A 164 -15.04 -27.33 22.72
CA HIS A 164 -15.75 -27.73 23.94
C HIS A 164 -17.17 -28.25 23.68
N ARG A 165 -17.55 -28.47 22.41
CA ARG A 165 -18.87 -28.97 21.99
C ARG A 165 -20.04 -28.11 22.49
N LEU A 166 -19.79 -26.82 22.75
CA LEU A 166 -20.79 -25.86 23.18
C LEU A 166 -21.64 -25.45 21.96
N ARG A 167 -22.92 -25.79 22.01
CA ARG A 167 -23.88 -25.47 20.95
C ARG A 167 -24.84 -24.40 21.44
N LYS A 168 -25.17 -23.45 20.56
CA LYS A 168 -26.22 -22.47 20.85
C LYS A 168 -27.57 -23.20 21.02
N PRO A 169 -28.41 -22.80 21.99
CA PRO A 169 -29.74 -23.38 22.17
C PRO A 169 -30.61 -23.27 20.93
N GLU A 170 -31.57 -24.18 20.79
CA GLU A 170 -32.64 -24.05 19.79
C GLU A 170 -33.38 -22.73 19.97
N GLY A 171 -33.78 -22.11 18.85
CA GLY A 171 -34.34 -20.75 18.85
C GLY A 171 -33.31 -19.60 18.86
N THR A 172 -32.02 -19.87 19.12
CA THR A 172 -30.98 -18.83 18.99
C THR A 172 -30.73 -18.49 17.53
N SER A 173 -30.87 -17.21 17.17
CA SER A 173 -30.67 -16.69 15.81
C SER A 173 -29.24 -16.87 15.28
N ALA A 174 -28.99 -16.39 14.05
CA ALA A 174 -27.68 -16.46 13.40
C ALA A 174 -26.54 -15.87 14.27
N ASN A 175 -25.31 -16.26 13.98
CA ASN A 175 -24.13 -15.83 14.76
C ASN A 175 -24.04 -14.30 14.85
N TRP A 176 -23.56 -13.80 15.99
CA TRP A 176 -23.33 -12.37 16.29
C TRP A 176 -24.57 -11.48 16.41
N THR A 177 -25.77 -12.05 16.27
CA THR A 177 -27.05 -11.38 16.61
C THR A 177 -27.15 -11.09 18.12
N LYS A 178 -28.09 -10.24 18.52
CA LYS A 178 -28.35 -9.93 19.93
C LYS A 178 -28.62 -11.20 20.76
N SER A 179 -29.43 -12.13 20.26
CA SER A 179 -29.70 -13.40 20.95
C SER A 179 -28.45 -14.28 21.08
N TYR A 180 -27.60 -14.32 20.04
CA TYR A 180 -26.34 -15.06 20.08
C TYR A 180 -25.38 -14.46 21.11
N ARG A 181 -25.29 -13.13 21.20
CA ARG A 181 -24.47 -12.45 22.22
C ARG A 181 -24.98 -12.68 23.64
N CYS A 182 -26.30 -12.67 23.83
CA CYS A 182 -26.90 -13.00 25.11
C CYS A 182 -26.53 -14.42 25.56
N TRP A 183 -26.58 -15.39 24.64
CA TRP A 183 -26.11 -16.76 24.91
C TRP A 183 -24.61 -16.83 25.21
N LEU A 184 -23.76 -16.13 24.46
CA LEU A 184 -22.34 -16.06 24.81
C LEU A 184 -22.12 -15.47 26.22
N GLY A 185 -22.90 -14.45 26.57
CA GLY A 185 -22.88 -13.84 27.90
C GLY A 185 -23.26 -14.82 29.00
N SER A 186 -24.29 -15.66 28.79
CA SER A 186 -24.68 -16.68 29.78
C SER A 186 -23.58 -17.71 30.05
N LEU A 187 -22.77 -18.04 29.03
CA LEU A 187 -21.60 -18.91 29.20
C LEU A 187 -20.43 -18.23 29.96
N CYS A 188 -20.40 -16.89 29.99
CA CYS A 188 -19.33 -16.13 30.62
C CYS A 188 -19.60 -15.82 32.11
N GLY A 189 -20.86 -15.90 32.56
CA GLY A 189 -21.31 -15.42 33.87
C GLY A 189 -20.90 -16.28 35.08
N GLU A 190 -20.42 -17.50 34.88
CA GLU A 190 -20.09 -18.45 35.97
C GLU A 190 -18.58 -18.71 36.12
N GLY A 191 -17.72 -17.93 35.46
CA GLY A 191 -16.26 -18.12 35.49
C GLY A 191 -15.76 -19.40 34.80
N GLN A 192 -16.66 -20.22 34.24
CA GLN A 192 -16.36 -21.50 33.60
C GLN A 192 -15.50 -21.35 32.33
N TRP A 193 -15.61 -20.21 31.61
CA TRP A 193 -14.94 -19.98 30.33
C TRP A 193 -14.23 -18.63 30.27
N PRO A 194 -13.15 -18.41 31.05
CA PRO A 194 -12.46 -17.12 31.10
C PRO A 194 -11.84 -16.72 29.75
N ALA A 195 -11.39 -17.70 28.95
CA ALA A 195 -10.91 -17.47 27.59
C ALA A 195 -12.02 -16.97 26.66
N LEU A 196 -13.24 -17.53 26.75
CA LEU A 196 -14.39 -17.08 25.97
C LEU A 196 -14.77 -15.65 26.36
N ALA A 197 -14.87 -15.37 27.66
CA ALA A 197 -15.19 -14.04 28.18
C ALA A 197 -14.19 -12.98 27.71
N THR A 198 -12.89 -13.33 27.66
CA THR A 198 -11.84 -12.45 27.15
C THR A 198 -12.02 -12.15 25.66
N LEU A 199 -12.33 -13.16 24.84
CA LEU A 199 -12.58 -12.97 23.41
C LEU A 199 -13.85 -12.15 23.14
N VAL A 200 -14.90 -12.33 23.94
CA VAL A 200 -16.13 -11.53 23.84
C VAL A 200 -15.85 -10.05 24.13
N ARG A 201 -15.13 -9.74 25.22
CA ARG A 201 -14.71 -8.36 25.52
C ARG A 201 -13.83 -7.76 24.42
N GLN A 202 -12.92 -8.53 23.84
CA GLN A 202 -12.11 -8.08 22.70
C GLN A 202 -12.97 -7.76 21.47
N ILE A 203 -13.97 -8.59 21.17
CA ILE A 203 -14.90 -8.34 20.06
C ILE A 203 -15.67 -7.06 20.28
N GLU A 204 -16.22 -6.85 21.48
CA GLU A 204 -16.97 -5.64 21.84
C GLU A 204 -16.09 -4.39 21.72
N PHE A 205 -14.88 -4.43 22.30
CA PHE A 205 -13.91 -3.34 22.19
C PHE A 205 -13.58 -3.01 20.73
N VAL A 206 -13.21 -4.01 19.92
CA VAL A 206 -12.85 -3.80 18.51
C VAL A 206 -14.04 -3.30 17.69
N GLU A 207 -15.26 -3.71 18.01
CA GLU A 207 -16.47 -3.19 17.35
C GLU A 207 -16.72 -1.71 17.67
N CYS A 208 -16.50 -1.28 18.92
CA CYS A 208 -16.54 0.14 19.29
C CYS A 208 -15.48 0.95 18.55
N GLU A 209 -14.23 0.47 18.53
CA GLU A 209 -13.13 1.14 17.80
C GLU A 209 -13.40 1.23 16.30
N ILE A 210 -14.03 0.21 15.71
CA ILE A 210 -14.48 0.22 14.32
C ILE A 210 -15.49 1.34 14.07
N GLN A 211 -16.45 1.54 14.98
CA GLN A 211 -17.45 2.60 14.84
C GLN A 211 -16.81 3.98 14.96
N ALA A 212 -15.90 4.16 15.94
CA ALA A 212 -15.18 5.42 16.13
C ALA A 212 -14.38 5.81 14.88
N ILE A 213 -13.54 4.90 14.37
CA ILE A 213 -12.71 5.18 13.19
C ILE A 213 -13.55 5.32 11.91
N GLU A 214 -14.71 4.65 11.80
CA GLU A 214 -15.65 4.87 10.69
C GLU A 214 -16.26 6.27 10.72
N GLY A 215 -16.51 6.82 11.92
CA GLY A 215 -16.88 8.22 12.12
C GLY A 215 -15.80 9.17 11.60
N GLU A 216 -14.54 8.94 11.98
CA GLU A 216 -13.41 9.74 11.48
C GLU A 216 -13.26 9.66 9.95
N ILE A 217 -13.38 8.47 9.36
CA ILE A 217 -13.31 8.28 7.90
C ILE A 217 -14.47 8.98 7.19
N THR A 218 -15.65 9.02 7.81
CA THR A 218 -16.81 9.74 7.28
C THR A 218 -16.51 11.24 7.25
N SER A 219 -16.05 11.83 8.36
CA SER A 219 -15.64 13.23 8.42
C SER A 219 -14.52 13.53 7.41
N LEU A 220 -13.52 12.65 7.29
CA LEU A 220 -12.45 12.77 6.31
C LEU A 220 -12.99 12.81 4.88
N SER A 221 -13.98 11.98 4.57
CA SER A 221 -14.62 11.92 3.26
C SER A 221 -15.35 13.21 2.86
N GLU A 222 -15.66 14.07 3.82
CA GLU A 222 -16.35 15.34 3.62
C GLU A 222 -15.42 16.56 3.57
N THR A 223 -14.13 16.36 3.85
CA THR A 223 -13.12 17.43 3.71
C THR A 223 -13.02 17.91 2.26
N PRO A 224 -12.56 19.16 2.02
CA PRO A 224 -12.34 19.66 0.66
C PRO A 224 -11.51 18.70 -0.19
N ARG A 225 -10.55 18.00 0.42
CA ARG A 225 -9.64 17.05 -0.25
C ARG A 225 -10.37 15.84 -0.86
N TYR A 226 -11.43 15.36 -0.22
CA TYR A 226 -12.06 14.10 -0.60
C TYR A 226 -13.53 14.21 -0.97
N ALA A 227 -14.24 15.27 -0.57
CA ALA A 227 -15.68 15.41 -0.76
C ALA A 227 -16.14 15.18 -2.20
N GLU A 228 -15.54 15.87 -3.17
CA GLU A 228 -15.97 15.72 -4.57
C GLU A 228 -15.59 14.34 -5.16
N PRO A 229 -14.33 13.85 -5.05
CA PRO A 229 -13.98 12.51 -5.50
C PRO A 229 -14.80 11.40 -4.83
N TYR A 230 -15.03 11.50 -3.52
CA TYR A 230 -15.82 10.56 -2.73
C TYR A 230 -17.27 10.50 -3.24
N ARG A 231 -17.96 11.66 -3.30
CA ARG A 231 -19.34 11.75 -3.81
C ARG A 231 -19.42 11.26 -5.25
N ALA A 232 -18.45 11.59 -6.10
CA ALA A 232 -18.44 11.15 -7.49
C ALA A 232 -18.33 9.62 -7.61
N LEU A 233 -17.51 8.98 -6.76
CA LEU A 233 -17.37 7.53 -6.74
C LEU A 233 -18.64 6.83 -6.23
N THR A 234 -19.18 7.27 -5.10
CA THR A 234 -20.32 6.61 -4.45
C THR A 234 -21.65 6.82 -5.18
N SER A 235 -21.87 8.00 -5.77
CA SER A 235 -23.10 8.29 -6.52
C SER A 235 -23.13 7.63 -7.90
N LYS A 236 -21.98 7.49 -8.58
CA LYS A 236 -21.93 7.02 -9.98
C LYS A 236 -21.64 5.53 -10.12
N LEU A 237 -21.07 4.89 -9.11
CA LEU A 237 -20.59 3.50 -9.21
C LEU A 237 -21.27 2.61 -8.18
N LYS A 238 -22.22 1.79 -8.65
CA LYS A 238 -22.81 0.71 -7.84
C LYS A 238 -21.74 -0.20 -7.24
N GLY A 239 -21.95 -0.59 -5.98
CA GLY A 239 -21.03 -1.41 -5.20
C GLY A 239 -19.88 -0.64 -4.53
N VAL A 240 -19.74 0.67 -4.77
CA VAL A 240 -18.73 1.51 -4.11
C VAL A 240 -19.38 2.28 -2.97
N GLY A 241 -19.06 1.90 -1.73
CA GLY A 241 -19.43 2.65 -0.51
C GLY A 241 -18.22 3.30 0.16
N LEU A 242 -18.42 3.88 1.35
CA LEU A 242 -17.42 4.62 2.14
C LEU A 242 -16.03 3.97 2.12
N MET A 243 -15.93 2.74 2.64
CA MET A 243 -14.64 2.05 2.74
C MET A 243 -13.99 1.76 1.38
N THR A 244 -14.79 1.46 0.34
CA THR A 244 -14.22 1.20 -0.99
C THR A 244 -13.69 2.49 -1.60
N ALA A 245 -14.43 3.58 -1.50
CA ALA A 245 -14.04 4.88 -2.02
C ALA A 245 -12.82 5.43 -1.27
N MET A 246 -12.87 5.48 0.06
CA MET A 246 -11.80 6.09 0.86
C MET A 246 -10.50 5.28 0.79
N VAL A 247 -10.54 3.95 0.82
CA VAL A 247 -9.34 3.13 0.59
C VAL A 247 -8.76 3.38 -0.80
N PHE A 248 -9.61 3.53 -1.82
CA PHE A 248 -9.14 3.79 -3.18
C PHE A 248 -8.50 5.18 -3.32
N LEU A 249 -9.15 6.22 -2.79
CA LEU A 249 -8.68 7.59 -2.84
C LEU A 249 -7.37 7.76 -2.06
N THR A 250 -7.29 7.26 -0.83
CA THR A 250 -6.08 7.44 -0.01
C THR A 250 -4.93 6.59 -0.53
N GLU A 251 -5.10 5.30 -0.82
CA GLU A 251 -4.02 4.43 -1.33
C GLU A 251 -3.48 4.84 -2.71
N ILE A 252 -4.31 5.50 -3.53
CA ILE A 252 -3.83 6.05 -4.81
C ILE A 252 -3.20 7.42 -4.62
N GLY A 253 -3.82 8.31 -3.83
CA GLY A 253 -3.41 9.71 -3.71
C GLY A 253 -3.74 10.48 -4.98
N ASP A 254 -2.71 11.00 -5.65
CA ASP A 254 -2.85 11.63 -6.95
C ASP A 254 -3.24 10.60 -8.03
N MET A 255 -4.36 10.82 -8.71
CA MET A 255 -4.80 10.01 -9.84
C MET A 255 -4.05 10.35 -11.14
N GLY A 256 -3.43 11.53 -11.22
CA GLY A 256 -2.66 12.05 -12.34
C GLY A 256 -1.37 11.28 -12.61
N ARG A 257 -0.74 10.71 -11.57
CA ARG A 257 0.49 9.90 -11.66
C ARG A 257 0.40 8.65 -12.57
N PHE A 258 -0.80 8.24 -12.97
CA PHE A 258 -0.98 7.13 -13.90
C PHE A 258 -1.22 7.65 -15.33
N PRO A 259 -0.32 7.41 -16.28
CA PRO A 259 -0.51 7.88 -17.65
C PRO A 259 -1.67 7.18 -18.37
N ASN A 260 -1.95 5.91 -18.03
CA ASN A 260 -2.96 5.13 -18.71
C ASN A 260 -3.55 4.00 -17.85
N ARG A 261 -4.62 3.37 -18.35
CA ARG A 261 -5.31 2.25 -17.68
C ARG A 261 -4.45 0.99 -17.50
N ARG A 262 -3.36 0.83 -18.28
CA ARG A 262 -2.47 -0.35 -18.17
C ARG A 262 -1.57 -0.20 -16.94
N THR A 263 -0.97 0.97 -16.74
CA THR A 263 -0.11 1.26 -15.57
C THR A 263 -0.90 1.20 -14.27
N LEU A 264 -2.12 1.75 -14.24
CA LEU A 264 -3.02 1.57 -13.10
C LEU A 264 -3.33 0.08 -12.84
N GLY A 265 -3.63 -0.69 -13.90
CA GLY A 265 -3.92 -2.12 -13.78
C GLY A 265 -2.74 -2.91 -13.18
N ALA A 266 -1.52 -2.57 -13.58
CA ALA A 266 -0.28 -3.13 -13.04
C ALA A 266 -0.09 -2.77 -11.57
N PHE A 267 -0.27 -1.48 -11.21
CA PHE A 267 -0.22 -1.00 -9.83
C PHE A 267 -1.23 -1.70 -8.90
N LEU A 268 -2.45 -2.00 -9.40
CA LEU A 268 -3.45 -2.77 -8.65
C LEU A 268 -3.09 -4.26 -8.50
N GLY A 269 -2.10 -4.74 -9.26
CA GLY A 269 -1.71 -6.15 -9.31
C GLY A 269 -2.78 -7.04 -9.97
N LEU A 270 -3.57 -6.48 -10.88
CA LEU A 270 -4.70 -7.13 -11.57
C LEU A 270 -4.39 -7.43 -13.04
N VAL A 271 -3.11 -7.45 -13.40
CA VAL A 271 -2.60 -7.88 -14.71
C VAL A 271 -2.06 -9.31 -14.61
N PRO A 272 -2.19 -10.13 -15.66
CA PRO A 272 -1.58 -11.46 -15.69
C PRO A 272 -0.05 -11.33 -15.70
N SER A 273 0.63 -12.29 -15.07
CA SER A 273 2.07 -12.49 -15.24
C SER A 273 2.37 -13.07 -16.62
N SER A 274 3.47 -12.62 -17.24
CA SER A 274 4.00 -13.16 -18.48
C SER A 274 5.34 -13.83 -18.22
N ASN A 275 5.52 -15.06 -18.70
CA ASN A 275 6.82 -15.74 -18.77
C ASN A 275 7.13 -15.94 -20.26
N GLU A 276 7.71 -14.94 -20.89
CA GLU A 276 8.15 -15.02 -22.28
C GLU A 276 9.52 -15.70 -22.32
N SER A 277 9.53 -17.00 -22.62
CA SER A 277 10.75 -17.72 -23.02
C SER A 277 10.63 -18.04 -24.50
N GLY A 278 11.32 -17.24 -25.33
CA GLY A 278 11.73 -17.36 -26.75
C GLY A 278 10.94 -18.16 -27.79
N GLU A 279 10.29 -19.28 -27.44
CA GLU A 279 9.73 -20.24 -28.39
C GLU A 279 8.30 -20.70 -28.05
N LYS A 280 7.76 -20.39 -26.87
CA LYS A 280 6.38 -20.76 -26.49
C LYS A 280 5.51 -19.51 -26.38
N GLY A 281 4.43 -19.48 -27.17
CA GLY A 281 3.47 -18.37 -27.24
C GLY A 281 2.93 -17.93 -25.87
N ASP A 282 2.49 -16.68 -25.81
CA ASP A 282 1.99 -15.91 -24.65
C ASP A 282 1.06 -16.71 -23.71
N ARG A 283 1.66 -17.51 -22.81
CA ARG A 283 0.91 -18.22 -21.76
C ARG A 283 0.76 -17.31 -20.57
N LYS A 284 -0.34 -16.58 -20.55
CA LYS A 284 -0.76 -15.73 -19.42
C LYS A 284 -0.91 -16.58 -18.15
N GLY A 285 -0.18 -16.20 -17.10
CA GLY A 285 -0.21 -16.84 -15.79
C GLY A 285 -1.25 -16.23 -14.85
N HIS A 286 -1.03 -16.41 -13.54
CA HIS A 286 -1.83 -15.77 -12.49
C HIS A 286 -1.67 -14.24 -12.51
N ILE A 287 -2.54 -13.52 -11.81
CA ILE A 287 -2.30 -12.09 -11.59
C ILE A 287 -1.00 -11.86 -10.81
N THR A 288 -0.30 -10.76 -11.10
CA THR A 288 0.99 -10.43 -10.43
C THR A 288 0.84 -10.20 -8.94
N ARG A 289 -0.33 -9.70 -8.49
CA ARG A 289 -0.61 -9.28 -7.10
C ARG A 289 0.36 -8.22 -6.57
N GLU A 290 1.03 -7.51 -7.46
CA GLU A 290 1.87 -6.35 -7.11
C GLU A 290 1.03 -5.21 -6.53
N GLY A 291 1.65 -4.34 -5.74
CA GLY A 291 0.97 -3.23 -5.08
C GLY A 291 -0.01 -3.65 -3.98
N SER A 292 -0.88 -2.72 -3.58
CA SER A 292 -1.62 -2.78 -2.30
C SER A 292 -2.64 -3.94 -2.23
N PRO A 293 -2.49 -4.91 -1.30
CA PRO A 293 -3.50 -5.95 -1.09
C PRO A 293 -4.82 -5.38 -0.55
N ARG A 294 -4.79 -4.20 0.09
CA ARG A 294 -5.99 -3.50 0.59
C ARG A 294 -6.87 -3.04 -0.56
N LEU A 295 -6.28 -2.47 -1.61
CA LEU A 295 -7.00 -2.10 -2.84
C LEU A 295 -7.68 -3.32 -3.49
N ARG A 296 -6.96 -4.45 -3.62
CA ARG A 296 -7.55 -5.68 -4.16
C ARG A 296 -8.67 -6.22 -3.27
N TYR A 297 -8.52 -6.15 -1.95
CA TYR A 297 -9.55 -6.58 -1.02
C TYR A 297 -10.84 -5.76 -1.21
N VAL A 298 -10.78 -4.43 -1.17
CA VAL A 298 -11.99 -3.60 -1.32
C VAL A 298 -12.60 -3.69 -2.71
N LEU A 299 -11.77 -3.77 -3.76
CA LEU A 299 -12.26 -3.96 -5.13
C LEU A 299 -12.98 -5.30 -5.29
N CYS A 300 -12.52 -6.37 -4.62
CA CYS A 300 -13.20 -7.66 -4.62
C CYS A 300 -14.58 -7.56 -3.97
N GLN A 301 -14.67 -6.96 -2.78
CA GLN A 301 -15.95 -6.76 -2.08
C GLN A 301 -16.92 -5.91 -2.91
N ALA A 302 -16.44 -4.78 -3.43
CA ALA A 302 -17.22 -3.88 -4.27
C ALA A 302 -17.67 -4.56 -5.57
N THR A 303 -16.82 -5.40 -6.17
CA THR A 303 -17.17 -6.18 -7.36
C THR A 303 -18.31 -7.14 -7.09
N TRP A 304 -18.30 -7.88 -5.98
CA TRP A 304 -19.40 -8.78 -5.65
C TRP A 304 -20.70 -8.05 -5.37
N SER A 305 -20.63 -6.92 -4.65
CA SER A 305 -21.79 -6.05 -4.44
C SER A 305 -22.35 -5.54 -5.77
N ARG A 306 -21.46 -5.10 -6.67
CA ARG A 306 -21.82 -4.59 -7.99
C ARG A 306 -22.42 -5.67 -8.88
N VAL A 307 -21.80 -6.86 -8.98
CA VAL A 307 -22.32 -7.97 -9.80
C VAL A 307 -23.74 -8.37 -9.37
N ARG A 308 -24.10 -8.23 -8.10
CA ARG A 308 -25.47 -8.50 -7.61
C ARG A 308 -26.48 -7.38 -7.88
N SER A 309 -26.03 -6.13 -8.02
CA SER A 309 -26.92 -4.94 -8.03
C SER A 309 -26.92 -4.15 -9.36
N ASP A 310 -25.97 -4.43 -10.25
CA ASP A 310 -25.76 -3.78 -11.54
C ASP A 310 -25.92 -4.82 -12.68
N PRO A 311 -27.05 -4.81 -13.42
CA PRO A 311 -27.32 -5.77 -14.49
C PRO A 311 -26.21 -5.83 -15.55
N ASP A 312 -25.62 -4.69 -15.92
CA ASP A 312 -24.52 -4.65 -16.89
C ASP A 312 -23.27 -5.37 -16.37
N ALA A 313 -23.01 -5.24 -15.08
CA ALA A 313 -21.89 -5.93 -14.43
C ALA A 313 -22.14 -7.44 -14.36
N SER A 314 -23.37 -7.85 -14.03
CA SER A 314 -23.80 -9.25 -14.03
C SER A 314 -23.65 -9.88 -15.42
N LEU A 315 -24.11 -9.21 -16.48
CA LEU A 315 -24.01 -9.71 -17.86
C LEU A 315 -22.57 -9.95 -18.30
N VAL A 316 -21.63 -9.07 -17.93
CA VAL A 316 -20.22 -9.25 -18.28
C VAL A 316 -19.57 -10.36 -17.44
N TYR A 317 -19.89 -10.44 -16.15
CA TYR A 317 -19.43 -11.53 -15.30
C TYR A 317 -19.89 -12.89 -15.85
N ASP A 318 -21.19 -13.02 -16.13
CA ASP A 318 -21.79 -14.26 -16.62
C ASP A 318 -21.27 -14.65 -17.99
N ARG A 319 -21.02 -13.67 -18.89
CA ARG A 319 -20.41 -13.95 -20.20
C ARG A 319 -19.05 -14.65 -20.06
N ILE A 320 -18.24 -14.27 -19.06
CA ILE A 320 -16.93 -14.91 -18.82
C ILE A 320 -17.12 -16.30 -18.21
N VAL A 321 -18.05 -16.45 -17.26
CA VAL A 321 -18.33 -17.72 -16.58
C VAL A 321 -18.97 -18.75 -17.52
N ARG A 322 -19.83 -18.33 -18.45
CA ARG A 322 -20.46 -19.21 -19.44
C ARG A 322 -19.45 -19.90 -20.35
N LYS A 323 -18.30 -19.26 -20.63
CA LYS A 323 -17.21 -19.90 -21.41
C LYS A 323 -16.63 -21.11 -20.69
N ASN A 324 -16.54 -21.07 -19.36
CA ASN A 324 -16.10 -22.18 -18.52
C ASN A 324 -16.52 -21.91 -17.06
N PRO A 325 -17.32 -22.77 -16.42
CA PRO A 325 -17.75 -22.59 -15.03
C PRO A 325 -16.60 -22.44 -14.01
N LYS A 326 -15.40 -22.93 -14.34
CA LYS A 326 -14.19 -22.76 -13.52
C LYS A 326 -13.64 -21.32 -13.54
N HIS A 327 -14.13 -20.47 -14.45
CA HIS A 327 -13.68 -19.08 -14.60
C HIS A 327 -14.30 -18.08 -13.61
N LYS A 328 -15.08 -18.51 -12.60
CA LYS A 328 -15.68 -17.59 -11.61
C LYS A 328 -14.68 -16.61 -10.97
N LYS A 329 -13.48 -17.08 -10.61
CA LYS A 329 -12.41 -16.23 -10.05
C LYS A 329 -11.78 -15.32 -11.10
N ILE A 330 -11.62 -15.79 -12.33
CA ILE A 330 -11.11 -15.00 -13.45
C ILE A 330 -12.08 -13.86 -13.79
N ALA A 331 -13.38 -14.18 -13.85
CA ALA A 331 -14.45 -13.21 -14.04
C ALA A 331 -14.46 -12.15 -12.93
N ALA A 332 -14.32 -12.56 -11.67
CA ALA A 332 -14.22 -11.62 -10.55
C ALA A 332 -13.01 -10.68 -10.69
N VAL A 333 -11.81 -11.21 -10.99
CA VAL A 333 -10.60 -10.40 -11.21
C VAL A 333 -10.75 -9.43 -12.39
N ALA A 334 -11.34 -9.87 -13.50
CA ALA A 334 -11.61 -9.02 -14.64
C ALA A 334 -12.57 -7.87 -14.27
N MET A 335 -13.61 -8.16 -13.49
CA MET A 335 -14.56 -7.17 -13.00
C MET A 335 -13.93 -6.21 -11.98
N MET A 336 -13.05 -6.69 -11.10
CA MET A 336 -12.25 -5.84 -10.20
C MET A 336 -11.40 -4.85 -10.98
N ARG A 337 -10.69 -5.31 -12.02
CA ARG A 337 -9.87 -4.44 -12.87
C ARG A 337 -10.73 -3.40 -13.58
N ARG A 338 -11.87 -3.81 -14.12
CA ARG A 338 -12.81 -2.91 -14.80
C ARG A 338 -13.37 -1.85 -13.83
N LEU A 339 -13.72 -2.26 -12.61
CA LEU A 339 -14.18 -1.34 -11.56
C LEU A 339 -13.07 -0.36 -11.16
N GLY A 340 -11.85 -0.84 -10.88
CA GLY A 340 -10.72 0.02 -10.52
C GLY A 340 -10.39 1.07 -11.59
N ILE A 341 -10.41 0.68 -12.87
CA ILE A 341 -10.23 1.63 -13.99
C ILE A 341 -11.37 2.66 -14.03
N ARG A 342 -12.63 2.24 -13.83
CA ARG A 342 -13.78 3.16 -13.77
C ARG A 342 -13.65 4.14 -12.60
N MET A 343 -13.30 3.64 -11.42
CA MET A 343 -13.07 4.47 -10.23
C MET A 343 -11.96 5.50 -10.49
N TRP A 344 -10.85 5.09 -11.10
CA TRP A 344 -9.77 6.00 -11.46
C TRP A 344 -10.21 7.12 -12.41
N HIS A 345 -10.92 6.82 -13.49
CA HIS A 345 -11.42 7.86 -14.40
C HIS A 345 -12.38 8.85 -13.71
N VAL A 346 -13.27 8.33 -12.86
CA VAL A 346 -14.24 9.16 -12.11
C VAL A 346 -13.52 10.05 -11.10
N ALA A 347 -12.62 9.47 -10.30
CA ALA A 347 -11.86 10.17 -9.29
C ALA A 347 -10.91 11.21 -9.89
N ARG A 348 -10.21 10.87 -10.98
CA ARG A 348 -9.32 11.81 -11.70
C ARG A 348 -10.09 13.04 -12.20
N LYS A 349 -11.25 12.84 -12.82
CA LYS A 349 -12.10 13.97 -13.27
C LYS A 349 -12.62 14.81 -12.10
N ALA A 350 -12.82 14.22 -10.92
CA ALA A 350 -13.17 14.97 -9.72
C ALA A 350 -11.97 15.77 -9.18
N GLN A 351 -10.81 15.15 -9.00
CA GLN A 351 -9.59 15.83 -8.53
C GLN A 351 -9.21 17.05 -9.39
N VAL A 352 -9.30 16.91 -10.72
CA VAL A 352 -9.04 18.03 -11.65
C VAL A 352 -10.02 19.19 -11.44
N ARG A 353 -11.29 18.91 -11.14
CA ARG A 353 -12.32 19.95 -10.95
C ARG A 353 -12.16 20.71 -9.63
N CYS A 354 -11.76 20.03 -8.56
CA CYS A 354 -11.50 20.66 -7.27
C CYS A 354 -10.06 21.16 -7.09
N GLY A 355 -9.20 21.05 -8.12
CA GLY A 355 -7.83 21.59 -8.09
C GLY A 355 -6.88 20.87 -7.13
N ILE A 356 -7.24 19.67 -6.66
CA ILE A 356 -6.43 18.90 -5.72
C ILE A 356 -5.38 18.12 -6.50
N PHE A 357 -4.12 18.17 -6.06
CA PHE A 357 -2.96 17.63 -6.78
C PHE A 357 -2.71 18.35 -8.12
N ALA A 358 -2.55 19.68 -8.07
CA ALA A 358 -2.34 20.52 -9.24
C ALA A 358 -1.15 20.03 -10.12
N PRO A 359 -1.18 20.26 -11.45
CA PRO A 359 -0.20 19.73 -12.41
C PRO A 359 1.27 20.17 -12.20
N GLU A 360 1.53 21.11 -11.28
CA GLU A 360 2.85 21.73 -11.09
C GLU A 360 3.90 20.79 -10.48
N GLN A 361 3.51 19.57 -10.07
CA GLN A 361 4.43 18.52 -9.60
C GLN A 361 4.72 17.44 -10.65
N MET A 362 4.28 17.60 -11.90
CA MET A 362 4.39 16.57 -12.96
C MET A 362 5.81 16.33 -13.51
N THR A 363 6.86 17.03 -13.05
CA THR A 363 8.21 16.98 -13.66
C THR A 363 9.32 16.32 -12.84
N ALA A 364 9.07 15.82 -11.62
CA ALA A 364 10.14 15.23 -10.80
C ALA A 364 10.02 13.71 -10.50
N GLY A 365 9.11 12.99 -11.16
CA GLY A 365 8.95 11.56 -10.90
C GLY A 365 8.26 10.83 -12.03
N VAL A 366 8.95 10.67 -13.17
CA VAL A 366 8.41 9.91 -14.29
C VAL A 366 8.15 8.46 -13.86
N PRO A 367 6.97 7.90 -14.21
CA PRO A 367 6.60 6.51 -13.97
C PRO A 367 7.11 5.59 -15.08
N THR A 368 7.60 4.41 -14.73
CA THR A 368 7.74 3.29 -15.69
C THR A 368 7.40 1.93 -15.05
N ALA A 369 6.66 1.17 -15.86
CA ALA A 369 6.09 -0.18 -15.77
C ALA A 369 5.95 -0.86 -14.39
#